data_AF-A0A2G9V3R8-F1
#
_entry.id   AF-A0A2G9V3R8-F1
#
_cell.length_a   1.000
_cell.length_b   1.000
_cell.length_c   1.000
_cell.angle_alpha   90.00
_cell.angle_beta   90.00
_cell.angle_gamma   90.00
#
_symmetry.space_group_name_H-M   'P 1'
#
loop_
_entity.id
_entity.type
_entity.pdbx_description
1 polymer ?
#
loop_
_entity_poly.entity_id
_entity_poly.type
_entity_poly.pdbx_seq_one_letter_code
_entity_poly.pdbx_strand_id
1 'polypeptide(L)'
;MGCLFLAGKVSETPKKCKDIVTAAQNVFPTVYGNKNRNTFVDEIMGIERVLLQTMKFDLQVDLPYQYLIDYSKKFKLTKTEINSLVHTSWTFVNDSAFTTLCLIWEPQVIPKVVSQA
;
A
#
# COMPACT_ATOMS: atom_id res chain seq x y z
N MET A 1 7.90 3.40 -8.69
CA MET A 1 9.07 2.65 -8.18
C MET A 1 9.64 3.26 -6.90
N GLY A 2 9.92 4.57 -6.84
CA GLY A 2 10.46 5.21 -5.63
C GLY A 2 9.64 5.01 -4.35
N CYS A 3 8.31 5.21 -4.41
CA CYS A 3 7.44 4.97 -3.24
C CYS A 3 7.51 3.53 -2.72
N LEU A 4 7.54 2.54 -3.63
CA LEU A 4 7.65 1.12 -3.26
C LEU A 4 9.00 0.80 -2.62
N PHE A 5 10.08 1.37 -3.13
CA PHE A 5 11.42 1.20 -2.54
C PHE A 5 11.51 1.78 -1.13
N LEU A 6 10.98 3.00 -0.92
CA LEU A 6 10.93 3.63 0.39
C LEU A 6 10.03 2.86 1.36
N ALA A 7 8.82 2.48 0.93
CA ALA A 7 7.87 1.73 1.74
C ALA A 7 8.46 0.40 2.25
N GLY A 8 9.17 -0.35 1.39
CA GLY A 8 9.81 -1.60 1.81
C GLY A 8 10.86 -1.41 2.92
N LYS A 9 11.56 -0.27 2.95
CA LYS A 9 12.51 0.05 4.03
C LYS A 9 11.78 0.41 5.32
N VAL A 10 10.73 1.22 5.23
CA VAL A 10 9.92 1.65 6.39
C VAL A 10 9.17 0.49 7.02
N SER A 11 8.66 -0.45 6.21
CA SER A 11 7.91 -1.62 6.68
C SER A 11 8.82 -2.81 7.03
N GLU A 12 10.12 -2.59 7.29
CA GLU A 12 11.09 -3.63 7.67
C GLU A 12 11.16 -4.83 6.71
N THR A 13 10.85 -4.62 5.43
CA THR A 13 10.89 -5.63 4.36
C THR A 13 11.71 -5.13 3.16
N PRO A 14 12.98 -4.71 3.38
CA PRO A 14 13.76 -4.01 2.36
C PRO A 14 14.02 -4.90 1.13
N LYS A 15 13.95 -4.29 -0.05
CA LYS A 15 14.30 -4.91 -1.33
C LYS A 15 15.40 -4.11 -2.01
N LYS A 16 16.32 -4.80 -2.70
CA LYS A 16 17.38 -4.11 -3.44
C LYS A 16 16.76 -3.34 -4.60
N CYS A 17 17.20 -2.10 -4.81
CA CYS A 17 16.72 -1.24 -5.90
C CYS A 17 16.84 -1.94 -7.27
N LYS A 18 17.95 -2.64 -7.54
CA LYS A 18 18.15 -3.42 -8.76
C LYS A 18 17.10 -4.53 -8.97
N ASP A 19 16.58 -5.12 -7.90
CA ASP A 19 15.57 -6.18 -7.97
C ASP A 19 14.20 -5.57 -8.28
N ILE A 20 13.88 -4.41 -7.68
CA ILE A 20 12.67 -3.64 -7.99
C ILE A 20 12.65 -3.22 -9.47
N VAL A 21 13.77 -2.74 -10.00
CA VAL A 21 13.90 -2.37 -11.42
C VAL A 21 13.69 -3.59 -12.31
N THR A 22 14.32 -4.72 -11.99
CA THR A 22 14.13 -5.97 -12.75
C THR A 22 12.68 -6.42 -12.74
N ALA A 23 12.02 -6.40 -11.59
CA ALA A 23 10.62 -6.75 -11.46
C ALA A 23 9.73 -5.80 -12.28
N ALA A 24 9.98 -4.49 -12.24
CA ALA A 24 9.24 -3.52 -13.02
C ALA A 24 9.39 -3.75 -14.54
N GLN A 25 10.59 -4.09 -15.01
CA GLN A 25 10.86 -4.42 -16.42
C GLN A 25 10.15 -5.70 -16.86
N ASN A 26 10.07 -6.71 -15.98
CA ASN A 26 9.37 -7.96 -16.27
C ASN A 26 7.85 -7.77 -16.32
N VAL A 27 7.28 -6.96 -15.41
CA VAL A 27 5.83 -6.74 -15.33
C VAL A 27 5.35 -5.75 -16.40
N PHE A 28 6.15 -4.71 -16.70
CA PHE A 28 5.80 -3.67 -17.67
C PHE A 28 6.91 -3.46 -18.72
N PRO A 29 7.16 -4.46 -19.58
CA PRO A 29 8.26 -4.44 -20.54
C PRO A 29 8.12 -3.31 -21.57
N THR A 30 6.90 -2.95 -21.96
CA THR A 30 6.63 -1.85 -22.90
C THR A 30 7.02 -0.48 -22.37
N VAL A 31 7.00 -0.29 -21.04
CA VAL A 31 7.28 0.99 -20.38
C VAL A 31 8.75 1.09 -19.97
N TYR A 32 9.32 0.00 -19.45
CA TYR A 32 10.65 0.01 -18.81
C TYR A 32 11.71 -0.85 -19.52
N GLY A 33 11.34 -1.66 -20.52
CA GLY A 33 12.23 -2.67 -21.11
C GLY A 33 13.45 -2.12 -21.86
N ASN A 34 13.31 -0.96 -22.52
CA ASN A 34 14.37 -0.41 -23.37
C ASN A 34 15.37 0.53 -22.65
N LYS A 35 15.17 0.79 -21.35
CA LYS A 35 15.95 1.78 -20.61
C LYS A 35 17.06 1.12 -19.78
N ASN A 36 18.19 1.84 -19.63
CA ASN A 36 19.32 1.36 -18.83
C ASN A 36 18.93 1.23 -17.35
N ARG A 37 19.21 0.06 -16.77
CA ARG A 37 18.93 -0.24 -15.36
C ARG A 37 19.61 0.74 -14.39
N ASN A 38 20.83 1.20 -14.71
CA ASN A 38 21.55 2.13 -13.84
C ASN A 38 20.84 3.49 -13.76
N THR A 39 20.28 3.97 -14.87
CA THR A 39 19.51 5.22 -14.90
C THR A 39 18.28 5.15 -13.99
N PHE A 40 17.56 4.03 -13.99
CA PHE A 40 16.43 3.85 -13.07
C PHE A 40 16.84 3.80 -11.61
N VAL A 41 18.02 3.24 -11.30
CA VAL A 41 18.53 3.24 -9.93
C VAL A 41 18.78 4.68 -9.48
N ASP A 42 19.43 5.50 -10.31
CA ASP A 42 19.69 6.91 -10.00
C ASP A 42 18.38 7.71 -9.85
N GLU A 43 17.40 7.47 -10.74
CA GLU A 43 16.06 8.07 -10.64
C GLU A 43 15.35 7.68 -9.35
N ILE A 44 15.40 6.41 -8.95
CA ILE A 44 14.78 5.93 -7.70
C ILE A 44 15.43 6.61 -6.49
N MET A 45 16.77 6.75 -6.47
CA MET A 45 17.47 7.45 -5.39
C MET A 45 17.10 8.93 -5.33
N GLY A 46 16.96 9.58 -6.48
CA GLY A 46 16.49 10.96 -6.58
C GLY A 46 15.07 11.13 -6.05
N ILE A 47 14.15 10.28 -6.49
CA ILE A 47 12.75 10.29 -6.04
C ILE A 47 12.65 10.02 -4.54
N GLU A 48 13.44 9.09 -4.01
CA GLU A 48 13.46 8.81 -2.57
C GLU A 48 13.74 10.08 -1.76
N ARG A 49 14.78 10.83 -2.14
CA ARG A 49 15.13 12.09 -1.46
C ARG A 49 13.98 13.10 -1.50
N VAL A 50 13.32 13.25 -2.64
CA VAL A 50 12.17 14.15 -2.79
C VAL A 50 11.00 13.69 -1.94
N LEU A 51 10.70 12.39 -1.90
CA LEU A 51 9.62 11.81 -1.09
C LEU A 51 9.84 12.06 0.41
N LEU A 52 11.05 11.79 0.90
CA LEU A 52 11.42 12.02 2.30
C LEU A 52 11.21 13.48 2.72
N GLN A 53 11.63 14.42 1.88
CA GLN A 53 11.43 15.85 2.11
C GLN A 53 9.95 16.25 2.04
N THR A 54 9.21 15.71 1.07
CA THR A 54 7.79 16.03 0.84
C THR A 54 6.92 15.56 2.01
N MET A 55 7.17 14.36 2.51
CA MET A 55 6.46 13.79 3.67
C MET A 55 7.02 14.31 5.01
N LYS A 56 8.02 15.19 4.99
CA LYS A 56 8.70 15.72 6.19
C LYS A 56 9.20 14.61 7.13
N PHE A 57 9.64 13.49 6.54
CA PHE A 57 10.07 12.29 7.27
C PHE A 57 8.98 11.64 8.14
N ASP A 58 7.71 12.02 7.97
CA ASP A 58 6.57 11.33 8.57
C ASP A 58 6.21 10.10 7.74
N LEU A 59 6.77 8.94 8.11
CA LEU A 59 6.66 7.69 7.36
C LEU A 59 5.81 6.65 8.08
N GLN A 60 5.35 6.93 9.30
CA GLN A 60 4.51 6.00 10.06
C GLN A 60 3.07 6.13 9.59
N VAL A 61 2.55 5.06 8.99
CA VAL A 61 1.18 5.02 8.48
C VAL A 61 0.48 3.79 9.02
N ASP A 62 -0.60 4.01 9.75
CA ASP A 62 -1.50 2.95 10.18
C ASP A 62 -2.39 2.51 9.02
N LEU A 63 -2.55 1.19 8.88
CA LEU A 63 -3.35 0.60 7.81
C LEU A 63 -4.74 0.17 8.30
N PRO A 64 -5.79 0.33 7.46
CA PRO A 64 -7.18 0.01 7.81
C PRO A 64 -7.42 -1.48 8.15
N TYR A 65 -6.54 -2.39 7.72
CA TYR A 65 -6.72 -3.84 7.87
C TYR A 65 -6.82 -4.29 9.34
N GLN A 66 -6.00 -3.72 10.23
CA GLN A 66 -6.00 -4.08 11.64
C GLN A 66 -7.35 -3.72 12.27
N TYR A 67 -7.85 -2.53 11.98
CA TYR A 67 -9.15 -2.06 12.46
C TYR A 67 -10.31 -2.90 11.91
N LEU A 68 -10.24 -3.34 10.65
CA LEU A 68 -11.25 -4.24 10.06
C LEU A 68 -11.37 -5.54 10.87
N ILE A 69 -10.23 -6.16 11.23
CA ILE A 69 -10.21 -7.38 12.03
C ILE A 69 -10.75 -7.12 13.45
N ASP A 70 -10.42 -5.97 14.03
CA ASP A 70 -10.89 -5.64 15.39
C ASP A 70 -12.38 -5.26 15.43
N TYR A 71 -12.94 -4.72 14.34
CA TYR A 71 -14.39 -4.54 14.20
C TYR A 71 -15.12 -5.85 13.98
N SER A 72 -14.56 -6.78 13.18
CA SER A 72 -15.21 -8.05 12.88
C SER A 72 -15.49 -8.88 14.15
N LYS A 73 -14.59 -8.82 15.13
CA LYS A 73 -14.72 -9.46 16.46
C LYS A 73 -15.90 -8.94 17.30
N LYS A 74 -16.43 -7.75 17.00
CA LYS A 74 -17.53 -7.14 17.76
C LYS A 74 -18.91 -7.59 17.28
N PHE A 75 -19.00 -8.19 16.09
CA PHE A 75 -20.27 -8.69 15.56
C PHE A 75 -20.66 -10.02 16.20
N LYS A 76 -21.93 -10.17 16.55
CA LYS A 76 -22.52 -11.42 17.06
C LYS A 76 -23.05 -12.29 15.91
N LEU A 77 -22.19 -12.58 14.94
CA LEU A 77 -22.48 -13.40 13.76
C LEU A 77 -21.81 -14.77 13.86
N THR A 78 -22.19 -15.71 13.00
CA THR A 78 -21.47 -16.98 12.90
C THR A 78 -20.08 -16.79 12.29
N LYS A 79 -19.14 -17.70 12.58
CA LYS A 79 -17.77 -17.62 12.03
C LYS A 79 -17.76 -17.55 10.50
N THR A 80 -18.66 -18.27 9.83
CA THR A 80 -18.76 -18.30 8.37
C THR A 80 -19.19 -16.94 7.81
N GLU A 81 -20.19 -16.30 8.42
CA GLU A 81 -20.67 -14.97 8.03
C GLU A 81 -19.60 -13.90 8.29
N ILE A 82 -18.90 -13.97 9.43
CA ILE A 82 -17.80 -13.05 9.74
C ILE A 82 -16.68 -13.18 8.70
N ASN A 83 -16.29 -14.41 8.35
CA ASN A 83 -15.25 -14.63 7.35
C ASN A 83 -15.65 -14.07 5.97
N SER A 84 -16.91 -14.29 5.57
CA SER A 84 -17.42 -13.74 4.31
C SER A 84 -17.44 -12.20 4.34
N LEU A 85 -17.91 -11.59 5.42
CA LEU A 85 -17.93 -10.14 5.60
C LEU A 85 -16.52 -9.53 5.57
N VAL A 86 -15.58 -10.13 6.30
CA VAL A 86 -14.18 -9.68 6.33
C VAL A 86 -13.55 -9.80 4.95
N HIS A 87 -13.78 -10.90 4.23
CA HIS A 87 -13.24 -11.08 2.89
C HIS A 87 -13.74 -9.98 1.93
N THR A 88 -15.06 -9.75 1.89
CA THR A 88 -15.64 -8.69 1.05
C THR A 88 -15.13 -7.31 1.46
N SER A 89 -15.10 -7.02 2.76
CA SER A 89 -14.60 -5.74 3.27
C SER A 89 -13.10 -5.54 2.98
N TRP A 90 -12.31 -6.61 2.99
CA TRP A 90 -10.89 -6.56 2.65
C TRP A 90 -10.69 -6.12 1.20
N THR A 91 -11.49 -6.67 0.27
CA THR A 91 -11.47 -6.26 -1.14
C THR A 91 -11.77 -4.76 -1.27
N PHE A 92 -12.82 -4.27 -0.61
CA PHE A 92 -13.15 -2.84 -0.63
C PHE A 92 -12.05 -1.96 -0.02
N VAL A 93 -11.41 -2.41 1.06
CA VAL A 93 -10.27 -1.70 1.65
C VAL A 93 -9.10 -1.64 0.66
N ASN A 94 -8.81 -2.71 -0.07
CA ASN A 94 -7.80 -2.69 -1.14
C ASN A 94 -8.18 -1.69 -2.24
N ASP A 95 -9.45 -1.68 -2.65
CA ASP A 95 -9.95 -0.77 -3.69
C ASP A 95 -9.88 0.70 -3.24
N SER A 96 -10.12 0.96 -1.95
CA SER A 96 -10.03 2.29 -1.37
C SER A 96 -8.65 2.93 -1.52
N ALA A 97 -7.58 2.12 -1.59
CA ALA A 97 -6.21 2.60 -1.80
C ALA A 97 -5.99 3.22 -3.20
N PHE A 98 -6.88 2.96 -4.16
CA PHE A 98 -6.87 3.59 -5.48
C PHE A 98 -7.71 4.89 -5.54
N THR A 99 -8.26 5.31 -4.40
CA THR A 99 -9.04 6.55 -4.26
C THR A 99 -8.32 7.54 -3.34
N THR A 100 -8.91 8.71 -3.10
CA THR A 100 -8.40 9.71 -2.15
C THR A 100 -8.85 9.47 -0.71
N LEU A 101 -9.53 8.36 -0.40
CA LEU A 101 -10.09 8.11 0.93
C LEU A 101 -9.03 8.12 2.04
N CYS A 102 -7.82 7.62 1.78
CA CYS A 102 -6.71 7.64 2.73
C CYS A 102 -6.18 9.04 3.06
N LEU A 103 -6.54 10.05 2.25
CA LEU A 103 -6.19 11.46 2.49
C LEU A 103 -7.32 12.23 3.18
N ILE A 104 -8.55 11.72 3.11
CA ILE A 104 -9.76 12.38 3.63
C ILE A 104 -10.09 11.85 5.03
N TRP A 105 -9.91 10.55 5.25
CA TRP A 105 -10.35 9.86 6.46
C TRP A 105 -9.22 9.10 7.14
N GLU A 106 -9.29 9.04 8.47
CA GLU A 106 -8.41 8.19 9.28
C GLU A 106 -8.65 6.70 8.96
N PRO A 107 -7.61 5.85 9.05
CA PRO A 107 -7.68 4.43 8.68
C PRO A 107 -8.73 3.64 9.48
N GLN A 108 -9.07 4.10 10.68
CA GLN A 108 -10.10 3.50 11.53
C GLN A 108 -11.55 3.75 11.06
N VAL A 109 -11.77 4.71 10.17
CA VAL A 109 -13.09 5.09 9.63
C VAL A 109 -13.40 4.32 8.34
N ILE A 110 -12.39 4.06 7.51
CA ILE A 110 -12.55 3.40 6.20
C ILE A 110 -13.30 2.06 6.31
N PRO A 111 -12.97 1.15 7.24
CA PRO A 111 -13.71 -0.11 7.40
C PRO A 111 -15.18 0.07 7.81
N LYS A 112 -15.52 1.15 8.52
CA LYS A 112 -16.91 1.41 8.95
C LYS A 112 -17.80 1.77 7.77
N VAL A 113 -17.30 2.62 6.88
CA VAL A 113 -18.02 3.05 5.67
C VAL A 113 -18.25 1.85 4.74
N VAL A 114 -17.23 1.01 4.60
CA VAL A 114 -17.31 -0.21 3.79
C VAL A 114 -18.31 -1.23 4.34
N SER A 115 -18.42 -1.37 5.66
CA SER A 115 -19.36 -2.33 6.28
C SER A 115 -20.85 -1.96 6.14
N GLN A 116 -21.16 -0.75 5.66
CA GLN A 116 -22.53 -0.24 5.49
C GLN A 116 -22.99 -0.21 4.03
N ALA A 117 -22.10 -0.51 3.07
CA ALA A 117 -22.38 -0.58 1.64
C ALA A 117 -22.69 -2.02 1.21
#